data_AF-A0A2S2E642-F1
#
_entry.id   AF-A0A2S2E642-F1
#
_cell.length_a   1.000
_cell.length_b   1.000
_cell.length_c   1.000
_cell.angle_alpha   90.00
_cell.angle_beta   90.00
_cell.angle_gamma   90.00
#
_symmetry.space_group_name_H-M   'P 1'
#
loop_
_entity.id
_entity.type
_entity.pdbx_description
1 polymer ?
#
loop_
_entity_poly.entity_id
_entity_poly.type
_entity_poly.pdbx_seq_one_letter_code
_entity_poly.pdbx_strand_id
1 'polypeptide(L)'
;MRLWPQVLLFSALLLWRPAMVHANEPTWQHMQALTAPEMAGRKSGSDGARKARDYIHRQFELMALTPFHDGYFQPFRHEHLIGTTEGVNVAGWLKGGSGRKPLLS
;
A
#
# COMPACT_ATOMS: atom_id res chain seq x y z
N MET A 1 -17.89 27.19 58.45
CA MET A 1 -18.29 25.95 57.74
C MET A 1 -17.58 25.94 56.40
N ARG A 2 -16.68 24.97 56.19
CA ARG A 2 -15.76 24.91 55.05
C ARG A 2 -16.50 24.47 53.78
N LEU A 3 -16.46 25.31 52.74
CA LEU A 3 -16.83 24.94 51.38
C LEU A 3 -15.68 24.13 50.77
N TRP A 4 -15.90 22.87 50.44
CA TRP A 4 -14.99 22.10 49.59
C TRP A 4 -15.51 22.08 48.13
N PRO A 5 -14.61 22.22 47.14
CA PRO A 5 -14.93 22.42 45.73
C PRO A 5 -15.17 21.11 44.98
N GLN A 6 -15.77 21.26 43.81
CA GLN A 6 -16.16 20.25 42.82
C GLN A 6 -15.03 19.27 42.45
N VAL A 7 -14.98 18.09 43.08
CA VAL A 7 -14.09 17.00 42.65
C VAL A 7 -14.90 15.74 42.41
N LEU A 8 -15.75 15.72 41.37
CA LEU A 8 -16.28 14.48 40.78
C LEU A 8 -16.80 14.77 39.36
N LEU A 9 -15.92 14.95 38.37
CA LEU A 9 -16.28 14.87 36.94
C LEU A 9 -15.05 14.91 36.03
N PHE A 10 -14.12 13.95 36.13
CA PHE A 10 -13.02 13.84 35.15
C PHE A 10 -12.50 12.40 34.95
N SER A 11 -13.37 11.39 34.93
CA SER A 11 -12.93 10.00 34.77
C SER A 11 -13.88 9.10 33.97
N ALA A 12 -14.45 9.60 32.87
CA ALA A 12 -15.27 8.76 31.98
C ALA A 12 -15.13 9.08 30.48
N LEU A 13 -13.95 9.49 30.00
CA LEU A 13 -13.73 9.83 28.58
C LEU A 13 -12.34 9.44 28.05
N LEU A 14 -11.81 8.29 28.51
CA LEU A 14 -10.51 7.78 28.04
C LEU A 14 -10.53 6.32 27.52
N LEU A 15 -11.70 5.69 27.39
CA LEU A 15 -11.81 4.29 26.94
C LEU A 15 -12.72 4.08 25.71
N TRP A 16 -12.87 5.11 24.87
CA TRP A 16 -13.32 4.94 23.49
C TRP A 16 -12.42 5.76 22.57
N ARG A 17 -11.15 5.36 22.48
CA ARG A 17 -10.39 5.64 21.27
C ARG A 17 -10.74 4.49 20.32
N PRO A 18 -11.63 4.66 19.32
CA PRO A 18 -11.63 3.69 18.25
C PRO A 18 -10.19 3.68 17.75
N ALA A 19 -9.60 2.50 17.50
CA ALA A 19 -8.35 2.46 16.77
C ALA A 19 -8.60 3.29 15.52
N MET A 20 -8.02 4.49 15.46
CA MET A 20 -8.19 5.38 14.34
C MET A 20 -7.36 4.70 13.26
N VAL A 21 -7.98 3.77 12.54
CA VAL A 21 -7.45 3.19 11.32
C VAL A 21 -7.45 4.36 10.36
N HIS A 22 -6.41 5.17 10.42
CA HIS A 22 -6.06 6.08 9.35
C HIS A 22 -5.59 5.17 8.22
N ALA A 23 -6.53 4.57 7.50
CA ALA A 23 -6.27 4.28 6.11
C ALA A 23 -5.96 5.65 5.53
N ASN A 24 -4.68 5.95 5.35
CA ASN A 24 -4.26 7.10 4.58
C ASN A 24 -5.02 7.01 3.26
N GLU A 25 -5.82 8.04 2.95
CA GLU A 25 -6.70 8.10 1.77
C GLU A 25 -6.06 7.52 0.49
N PRO A 26 -4.75 7.72 0.23
CA PRO A 26 -4.07 7.08 -0.91
C PRO A 26 -4.08 5.55 -0.89
N THR A 27 -3.86 4.89 0.26
CA THR A 27 -3.83 3.42 0.36
C THR A 27 -5.19 2.80 0.05
N TRP A 28 -6.27 3.39 0.55
CA TRP A 28 -7.62 2.89 0.29
C TRP A 28 -7.99 3.02 -1.19
N GLN A 29 -7.58 4.10 -1.86
CA GLN A 29 -7.77 4.29 -3.29
C GLN A 29 -6.99 3.28 -4.12
N HIS A 30 -5.73 2.99 -3.76
CA HIS A 30 -4.95 1.95 -4.42
C HIS A 30 -5.57 0.56 -4.29
N MET A 31 -6.10 0.24 -3.10
CA MET A 31 -6.77 -1.03 -2.87
C MET A 31 -8.02 -1.15 -3.77
N GLN A 32 -8.87 -0.13 -3.79
CA GLN A 32 -10.07 -0.11 -4.64
C GLN A 32 -9.69 -0.32 -6.12
N ALA A 33 -8.72 0.44 -6.63
CA ALA A 33 -8.28 0.34 -8.02
C ALA A 33 -7.77 -1.06 -8.38
N LEU A 34 -6.96 -1.68 -7.51
CA LEU A 34 -6.39 -3.01 -7.76
C LEU A 34 -7.41 -4.16 -7.61
N THR A 35 -8.53 -3.92 -6.93
CA THR A 35 -9.63 -4.88 -6.77
C THR A 35 -10.80 -4.65 -7.72
N ALA A 36 -10.73 -3.62 -8.57
CA ALA A 36 -11.81 -3.25 -9.47
C ALA A 36 -12.13 -4.38 -10.48
N PRO A 37 -13.38 -4.55 -10.93
CA PRO A 37 -13.78 -5.60 -11.87
C PRO A 37 -12.93 -5.63 -13.14
N GLU A 38 -12.47 -4.48 -13.62
CA GLU A 38 -11.65 -4.31 -14.82
C GLU A 38 -10.27 -4.97 -14.69
N MET A 39 -9.79 -5.13 -13.45
CA MET A 39 -8.56 -5.87 -13.14
C MET A 39 -8.76 -7.38 -13.24
N ALA A 40 -10.00 -7.89 -13.29
CA ALA A 40 -10.37 -9.28 -13.61
C ALA A 40 -9.58 -10.37 -12.83
N GLY A 41 -8.98 -10.03 -11.70
CA GLY A 41 -8.07 -10.88 -10.94
C GLY A 41 -6.61 -10.85 -11.40
N ARG A 42 -5.72 -11.43 -10.57
CA ARG A 42 -4.25 -11.31 -10.71
C ARG A 42 -3.56 -12.63 -11.06
N LYS A 43 -4.24 -13.50 -11.83
CA LYS A 43 -3.61 -14.72 -12.36
C LYS A 43 -2.45 -14.32 -13.27
N SER A 44 -1.24 -14.82 -12.99
CA SER A 44 -0.07 -14.57 -13.82
C SER A 44 -0.33 -14.92 -15.29
N GLY A 45 0.16 -14.08 -16.21
CA GLY A 45 -0.10 -14.19 -17.65
C GLY A 45 -1.47 -13.69 -18.12
N SER A 46 -2.39 -13.30 -17.22
CA SER A 46 -3.70 -12.76 -17.62
C SER A 46 -3.64 -11.28 -18.01
N ASP A 47 -4.68 -10.82 -18.70
CA ASP A 47 -4.93 -9.40 -18.98
C ASP A 47 -5.03 -8.56 -17.71
N GLY A 48 -5.69 -9.11 -16.68
CA GLY A 48 -5.82 -8.49 -15.37
C GLY A 48 -4.48 -8.26 -14.68
N ALA A 49 -3.58 -9.24 -14.76
CA ALA A 49 -2.21 -9.10 -14.24
C ALA A 49 -1.42 -8.01 -14.96
N ARG A 50 -1.59 -7.85 -16.29
CA ARG A 50 -0.98 -6.74 -17.04
C ARG A 50 -1.50 -5.39 -16.56
N LYS A 51 -2.82 -5.21 -16.46
CA LYS A 51 -3.43 -3.95 -16.00
C LYS A 51 -2.98 -3.58 -14.58
N ALA A 52 -2.96 -4.55 -13.67
CA ALA A 52 -2.49 -4.34 -12.31
C ALA A 52 -1.01 -3.93 -12.26
N ARG A 53 -0.15 -4.60 -13.05
CA ARG A 53 1.27 -4.24 -13.20
C ARG A 53 1.44 -2.81 -13.70
N ASP A 54 0.72 -2.45 -14.75
CA ASP A 54 0.83 -1.12 -15.37
C ASP A 54 0.31 -0.01 -14.42
N TYR A 55 -0.72 -0.31 -13.63
CA TYR A 55 -1.18 0.57 -12.55
C TYR A 55 -0.08 0.80 -11.49
N ILE A 56 0.54 -0.28 -10.98
CA ILE A 56 1.59 -0.20 -9.96
C ILE A 56 2.80 0.58 -10.49
N HIS A 57 3.20 0.31 -11.74
CA HIS A 57 4.27 1.05 -12.41
C HIS A 57 4.00 2.55 -12.42
N ARG A 58 2.80 2.96 -12.83
CA ARG A 58 2.40 4.38 -12.81
C ARG A 58 2.44 4.98 -11.41
N GLN A 59 2.01 4.24 -10.38
CA GLN A 59 2.11 4.73 -9.00
C GLN A 59 3.58 4.90 -8.57
N PHE A 60 4.47 4.01 -8.99
CA PHE A 60 5.90 4.11 -8.70
C PHE A 60 6.54 5.34 -9.36
N GLU A 61 6.17 5.63 -10.61
CA GLU A 61 6.59 6.86 -11.30
C GLU A 61 6.08 8.12 -10.59
N LEU A 62 4.81 8.15 -10.20
CA LEU A 62 4.20 9.26 -9.47
C LEU A 62 4.84 9.49 -8.09
N MET A 63 5.27 8.42 -7.42
CA MET A 63 6.02 8.47 -6.16
C MET A 63 7.50 8.78 -6.33
N ALA A 64 7.97 9.01 -7.57
CA ALA A 64 9.36 9.25 -7.92
C ALA A 64 10.33 8.18 -7.36
N LEU A 65 9.88 6.91 -7.32
CA LEU A 65 10.79 5.81 -6.99
C LEU A 65 11.86 5.70 -8.07
N THR A 66 13.09 5.39 -7.70
CA THR A 66 14.12 5.09 -8.71
C THR A 66 13.89 3.67 -9.25
N PRO A 67 13.99 3.41 -10.56
CA PRO A 67 13.92 2.05 -11.11
C PRO A 67 15.00 1.14 -10.52
N PHE A 68 14.70 -0.16 -10.41
CA PHE A 68 15.66 -1.14 -9.94
C PHE A 68 16.45 -1.75 -11.11
N HIS A 69 17.79 -1.68 -11.09
CA HIS A 69 18.66 -2.07 -12.21
C HIS A 69 18.24 -1.41 -13.55
N ASP A 70 17.83 -2.21 -14.54
CA ASP A 70 17.58 -1.79 -15.92
C ASP A 70 16.18 -1.17 -16.13
N GLY A 71 15.31 -1.21 -15.12
CA GLY A 71 13.96 -0.66 -15.19
C GLY A 71 13.02 -1.18 -14.10
N TYR A 72 11.78 -0.70 -14.07
CA TYR A 72 10.82 -1.17 -13.07
C TYR A 72 10.40 -2.63 -13.28
N PHE A 73 10.40 -3.13 -14.51
CA PHE A 73 9.94 -4.47 -14.83
C PHE A 73 11.04 -5.51 -14.76
N GLN A 74 10.80 -6.56 -13.98
CA GLN A 74 11.71 -7.67 -13.77
C GLN A 74 10.99 -8.96 -14.20
N PRO A 75 11.11 -9.35 -15.48
CA PRO A 75 10.44 -10.55 -16.00
C PRO A 75 11.06 -11.82 -15.43
N PHE A 76 10.23 -12.83 -15.17
CA PHE A 76 10.66 -14.15 -14.73
C PHE A 76 9.76 -15.24 -15.32
N ARG A 77 10.25 -16.48 -15.27
CA ARG A 77 9.50 -17.68 -15.67
C ARG A 77 9.35 -18.60 -14.48
N HIS A 78 8.17 -19.19 -14.36
CA HIS A 78 7.88 -20.21 -13.37
C HIS A 78 7.49 -21.50 -14.11
N GLU A 79 8.28 -22.54 -13.90
CA GLU A 79 7.99 -23.87 -14.46
C GLU A 79 6.99 -24.60 -13.57
N HIS A 80 6.05 -25.29 -14.20
CA HIS A 80 5.07 -26.14 -13.53
C HIS A 80 5.22 -27.58 -14.05
N LEU A 81 4.57 -28.53 -13.37
CA LEU A 81 4.51 -29.92 -13.83
C LEU A 81 4.00 -30.05 -15.28
N ILE A 82 3.12 -29.14 -15.69
CA ILE A 82 2.64 -29.02 -17.07
C ILE A 82 2.71 -27.54 -17.47
N GLY A 83 3.71 -27.21 -18.29
CA GLY A 83 3.87 -25.88 -18.90
C GLY A 83 4.66 -24.88 -18.06
N THR A 84 4.76 -23.66 -18.59
CA THR A 84 5.51 -22.54 -17.99
C THR A 84 4.61 -21.33 -17.95
N THR A 85 4.66 -20.58 -16.86
CA THR A 85 3.97 -19.28 -16.74
C THR A 85 5.01 -18.17 -16.68
N GLU A 86 4.79 -17.09 -17.44
CA GLU A 86 5.60 -15.88 -17.34
C GLU A 86 4.99 -14.91 -16.31
N GLY A 87 5.85 -14.29 -15.52
CA GLY A 87 5.51 -13.26 -14.55
C GLY A 87 6.41 -12.05 -14.67
N VAL A 88 6.00 -10.92 -14.11
CA VAL A 88 6.78 -9.68 -14.09
C VAL A 88 6.67 -9.07 -12.71
N ASN A 89 7.79 -8.93 -12.00
CA ASN A 89 7.81 -8.11 -10.79
C ASN A 89 7.92 -6.63 -11.19
N VAL A 90 7.37 -5.74 -10.37
CA VAL A 90 7.56 -4.29 -10.47
C VAL A 90 8.39 -3.83 -9.28
N ALA A 91 9.59 -3.32 -9.52
CA ALA A 91 10.56 -3.00 -8.49
C ALA A 91 11.15 -1.59 -8.65
N GLY A 92 11.16 -0.83 -7.56
CA GLY A 92 11.83 0.46 -7.45
C GLY A 92 12.39 0.65 -6.05
N TRP A 93 13.29 1.62 -5.89
CA TRP A 93 13.95 1.91 -4.62
C TRP A 93 13.89 3.40 -4.30
N LEU A 94 13.79 3.69 -3.02
CA LEU A 94 13.98 5.02 -2.44
C LEU A 94 15.26 4.98 -1.63
N LYS A 95 16.16 5.93 -1.87
CA LYS A 95 17.35 6.08 -1.05
C LYS A 95 16.94 6.42 0.39
N GLY A 96 17.36 5.60 1.34
CA GLY A 96 17.17 5.90 2.76
C GLY A 96 17.92 7.18 3.15
N GLY A 97 17.25 8.09 3.86
CA GLY A 97 17.87 9.25 4.51
C GLY A 97 18.08 9.00 6.00
N SER A 98 19.01 9.74 6.64
CA SER A 98 19.33 9.62 8.07
C SER A 98 18.30 10.23 9.02
N GLY A 99 17.17 10.75 8.52
CA GLY A 99 16.13 11.38 9.33
C GLY A 99 14.72 10.97 8.89
N ARG A 100 14.02 10.25 9.77
CA ARG A 100 12.63 9.75 9.68
C ARG A 100 12.33 8.87 8.45
N LYS A 101 11.66 7.75 8.72
CA LYS A 101 11.04 6.90 7.71
C LYS A 101 10.15 7.80 6.82
N PRO A 102 10.35 7.85 5.49
CA PRO A 102 9.48 8.62 4.62
C PRO A 102 8.05 8.10 4.85
N LEU A 103 7.21 8.95 5.42
CA LEU A 103 5.77 8.68 5.46
C LEU A 103 5.32 8.91 4.01
N LEU A 104 5.04 7.81 3.30
CA LEU A 104 4.30 7.87 2.05
C LEU A 104 2.91 8.41 2.44
N SER A 105 2.72 9.71 2.22
CA SER A 105 1.52 10.47 2.54
C SER A 105 0.36 10.01 1.68
#